data_AF-A0A5C0DN91-F1
#
_entry.id   AF-A0A5C0DN91-F1
#
_cell.length_a   1.000
_cell.length_b   1.000
_cell.length_c   1.000
_cell.angle_alpha   90.00
_cell.angle_beta   90.00
_cell.angle_gamma   90.00
#
_symmetry.space_group_name_H-M   'P 1'
#
loop_
_entity.id
_entity.type
_entity.pdbx_description
1 polymer ?
#
loop_
_entity_poly.entity_id
_entity_poly.type
_entity_poly.pdbx_seq_one_letter_code
_entity_poly.pdbx_strand_id
1 'polypeptide(L)' 'MQKLYSESKTIINIDISEAMLKKAKEISTLSSVVYYKADINKLPFENQYFDVIFAMQIMMHL' A
#
# COMPACT_ATOMS: atom_id res chain seq x y z
N MET A 1 3.10 4.33 12.32
CA MET A 1 3.43 3.65 11.05
C MET A 1 4.65 2.77 11.19
N GLN A 2 5.90 3.27 11.39
CA GLN A 2 7.11 2.42 11.44
C GLN A 2 7.01 1.14 12.28
N LYS A 3 6.49 1.21 13.52
CA LYS A 3 6.27 0.03 14.36
C LYS A 3 5.35 -1.02 13.73
N LEU A 4 4.27 -0.56 13.10
CA LEU A 4 3.33 -1.43 12.40
C LEU A 4 4.01 -2.10 11.20
N TYR A 5 4.85 -1.37 10.47
CA TYR A 5 5.63 -1.93 9.37
C TYR A 5 6.65 -2.99 9.84
N SER A 6 7.26 -2.82 11.02
CA SER A 6 8.19 -3.82 11.56
C SER A 6 7.51 -5.07 12.12
N GLU A 7 6.26 -4.95 12.58
CA GLU A 7 5.50 -6.05 13.19
C GLU A 7 4.57 -6.78 12.18
N SER A 8 4.37 -6.21 10.99
CA SER A 8 3.52 -6.82 9.96
C SER A 8 4.28 -7.88 9.16
N LYS A 9 3.64 -9.04 8.96
CA LYS A 9 4.19 -10.13 8.14
C LYS A 9 4.30 -9.76 6.66
N THR A 10 3.33 -9.03 6.14
CA THR A 10 3.28 -8.63 4.72
C THR A 10 2.62 -7.27 4.62
N ILE A 11 3.17 -6.42 3.77
CA ILE A 11 2.69 -5.05 3.59
C ILE A 11 2.58 -4.78 2.10
N ILE A 12 1.43 -4.29 1.69
CA ILE A 12 1.15 -3.93 0.30
C ILE A 12 0.85 -2.44 0.24
N ASN A 13 1.73 -1.69 -0.40
CA ASN A 13 1.51 -0.28 -0.73
C ASN A 13 0.93 -0.18 -2.14
N ILE A 14 -0.22 0.48 -2.27
CA ILE A 14 -0.96 0.61 -3.52
C ILE A 14 -1.11 2.08 -3.87
N ASP A 15 -0.81 2.43 -5.11
CA ASP A 15 -1.04 3.76 -5.66
C ASP A 15 -1.29 3.64 -7.17
N ILE A 16 -2.12 4.50 -7.74
CA ILE A 16 -2.36 4.54 -9.19
C ILE A 16 -1.16 5.17 -9.93
N SER A 17 -0.40 6.02 -9.24
CA SER A 17 0.76 6.74 -9.76
C SER A 17 2.04 5.93 -9.62
N GLU A 18 2.62 5.59 -10.77
CA GLU A 18 3.91 4.90 -10.84
C GLU A 18 5.07 5.74 -10.29
N ALA A 19 5.02 7.05 -10.50
CA ALA A 19 6.01 7.97 -9.95
C ALA A 19 5.99 7.98 -8.42
N MET A 20 4.80 7.93 -7.81
CA MET A 20 4.65 7.85 -6.35
C MET A 20 5.20 6.53 -5.82
N LEU A 21 4.88 5.41 -6.45
CA LEU A 21 5.42 4.10 -6.06
C LEU A 21 6.94 4.03 -6.18
N LYS A 22 7.51 4.58 -7.26
CA LYS A 22 8.96 4.63 -7.45
C LYS A 22 9.63 5.42 -6.33
N LYS A 23 9.11 6.62 -6.04
CA LYS A 23 9.62 7.46 -4.95
C LYS A 23 9.48 6.78 -3.59
N ALA A 24 8.35 6.11 -3.34
CA ALA A 24 8.12 5.36 -2.11
C ALA A 24 9.11 4.20 -1.94
N LYS A 25 9.44 3.48 -3.03
CA LYS A 25 10.49 2.45 -3.03
C LYS A 25 11.87 3.01 -2.70
N GLU A 26 12.23 4.16 -3.29
CA GLU A 26 13.54 4.79 -3.08
C GLU A 26 13.76 5.25 -1.64
N ILE A 27 12.72 5.77 -0.97
CA ILE A 27 12.81 6.25 0.42
C ILE A 27 12.60 5.14 1.46
N SER A 28 12.08 3.98 1.05
CA SER A 28 11.74 2.91 1.97
C SER A 28 12.99 2.18 2.44
N THR A 29 13.17 2.12 3.76
CA THR A 29 14.19 1.27 4.40
C THR A 29 13.68 -0.13 4.69
N LEU A 30 12.45 -0.45 4.28
CA LEU A 30 11.75 -1.69 4.62
C LEU A 30 11.87 -2.69 3.47
N SER A 31 12.35 -3.89 3.78
CA SER A 31 12.57 -4.97 2.81
C SER A 31 11.31 -5.79 2.48
N SER A 32 10.28 -5.72 3.31
CA SER A 32 9.07 -6.58 3.23
C SER A 32 7.86 -5.91 2.57
N VAL A 33 8.02 -4.71 1.98
CA VAL A 33 6.92 -3.98 1.35
C VAL A 33 6.82 -4.33 -0.13
N VAL A 34 5.65 -4.85 -0.53
CA VAL A 34 5.26 -5.03 -1.92
C VAL A 34 4.58 -3.76 -2.41
N TYR A 35 4.94 -3.30 -3.60
CA TYR A 35 4.36 -2.11 -4.20
C TYR A 35 3.56 -2.50 -5.43
N TYR A 36 2.30 -2.10 -5.48
CA TYR A 36 1.37 -2.50 -6.52
C TYR A 36 0.72 -1.29 -7.15
N LYS A 37 0.83 -1.15 -8.48
CA LYS A 37 0.18 -0.08 -9.23
C LYS A 37 -1.24 -0.50 -9.57
N ALA A 38 -2.25 0.13 -8.97
CA ALA A 38 -3.64 -0.20 -9.24
C ALA A 38 -4.59 0.95 -8.92
N ASP A 39 -5.76 0.92 -9.57
CA ASP A 39 -6.93 1.68 -9.17
C ASP A 39 -7.62 0.95 -8.01
N ILE A 40 -7.87 1.66 -6.91
CA ILE A 40 -8.49 1.12 -5.71
C ILE A 40 -9.93 0.63 -5.93
N ASN A 41 -10.61 1.10 -6.99
CA ASN A 41 -11.94 0.62 -7.36
C ASN A 41 -11.94 -0.77 -8.01
N LYS A 42 -10.76 -1.29 -8.40
CA LYS A 42 -10.61 -2.55 -9.13
C LYS A 42 -9.45 -3.39 -8.60
N LEU A 43 -9.36 -3.51 -7.27
CA LEU A 43 -8.32 -4.32 -6.65
C LEU A 43 -8.64 -5.82 -6.75
N PRO A 44 -7.66 -6.67 -7.13
CA PRO A 44 -7.88 -8.11 -7.32
C PRO A 44 -7.72 -8.89 -6.00
N PHE A 45 -8.15 -8.33 -4.87
CA PHE A 45 -8.08 -9.00 -3.57
C PHE A 45 -9.44 -9.60 -3.21
N GLU A 46 -9.41 -10.79 -2.64
CA GLU A 46 -10.62 -11.43 -2.12
C GLU A 46 -11.12 -10.70 -0.86
N ASN A 47 -12.39 -10.93 -0.51
CA ASN A 47 -12.93 -10.43 0.75
C ASN A 47 -12.12 -10.99 1.93
N GLN A 48 -11.92 -10.17 2.96
CA GLN A 48 -11.14 -10.53 4.16
C GLN A 48 -9.66 -10.85 3.88
N TYR A 49 -9.11 -10.38 2.76
CA TYR A 49 -7.69 -10.55 2.43
C TYR A 49 -6.74 -9.76 3.35
N PHE A 50 -7.15 -8.57 3.80
CA PHE A 50 -6.35 -7.70 4.67
C PHE A 50 -6.87 -7.72 6.11
N ASP A 51 -5.95 -7.86 7.07
CA ASP A 51 -6.26 -7.67 8.49
C ASP A 51 -6.53 -6.20 8.82
N VAL A 52 -5.80 -5.28 8.18
CA VAL A 52 -5.87 -3.83 8.41
C VAL A 52 -5.67 -3.08 7.10
N ILE A 53 -6.47 -2.03 6.88
CA ILE A 53 -6.37 -1.13 5.73
C ILE A 53 -6.12 0.30 6.20
N PHE A 54 -5.13 0.96 5.61
CA PHE A 54 -4.90 2.39 5.76
C PHE A 54 -5.22 3.11 4.45
N ALA A 55 -6.20 4.01 4.47
CA ALA A 55 -6.55 4.85 3.34
C ALA A 55 -6.44 6.33 3.75
N MET A 56 -5.43 7.03 3.26
CA MET A 56 -5.19 8.44 3.58
C MET A 56 -5.43 9.32 2.36
N GLN A 57 -6.26 10.36 2.52
CA GLN A 57 -6.59 11.33 1.46
C GLN A 57 -7.10 10.73 0.14
N ILE A 58 -7.55 9.47 0.16
CA ILE A 58 -8.04 8.77 -1.03
C ILE A 58 -9.54 8.99 -1.22
N MET A 59 -10.32 9.04 -0.13
CA MET A 59 -11.79 9.05 -0.19
C MET A 59 -12.36 10.34 -0.80
N MET A 60 -11.58 11.43 -0.85
CA MET A 60 -11.98 12.69 -1.49
C MET A 60 -11.88 12.65 -3.03
N HIS A 61 -11.41 11.55 -3.59
CA HIS A 61 -11.21 11.34 -5.03
C HIS A 61 -12.01 10.15 -5.58
N LEU A 62 -12.87 9.57 -4.73
CA LEU A 62 -13.81 8.50 -5.08
C LEU A 62 -15.15 9.08 -5.52
#